data_AF-A0A544QS20-F1
#
_entry.id   AF-A0A544QS20-F1
#
_cell.length_a   1.000
_cell.length_b   1.000
_cell.length_c   1.000
_cell.angle_alpha   90.00
_cell.angle_beta   90.00
_cell.angle_gamma   90.00
#
_symmetry.space_group_name_H-M   'P 1'
#
loop_
_entity.id
_entity.type
_entity.pdbx_description
1 polymer ?
#
loop_
_entity_poly.entity_id
_entity_poly.type
_entity_poly.pdbx_seq_one_letter_code
_entity_poly.pdbx_strand_id
1 'polypeptide(L)'
;MVPVDDGASPAPIDRSVLERIQSRLASPRLVESADLVTDGKLHLRIVLSGGYYPSDVAARLEIRWYRNDDFNIQYREQRQEETWTCRWDRHPNPHNLRDHFHPPPAASQANAQDEQWPEDHRDVCQLTLDYIEDRIETLWDE
;
A
#
# COMPACT_ATOMS: atom_id res chain seq x y z
N MET A 1 -1.09 29.06 27.17
CA MET A 1 -0.01 28.21 26.66
C MET A 1 -0.61 27.39 25.53
N VAL A 2 -0.30 27.75 24.29
CA VAL A 2 -0.75 27.00 23.09
C VAL A 2 0.15 25.76 23.02
N PRO A 3 -0.37 24.54 22.78
CA PRO A 3 0.49 23.38 22.63
C PRO A 3 1.39 23.59 21.42
N VAL A 4 2.68 23.31 21.59
CA VAL A 4 3.62 23.19 20.47
C VAL A 4 3.21 21.95 19.68
N ASP A 5 3.01 22.12 18.38
CA ASP A 5 2.78 21.01 17.45
C ASP A 5 4.15 20.37 17.17
N ASP A 6 4.45 19.26 17.85
CA ASP A 6 5.70 18.51 17.68
C ASP A 6 5.78 17.77 16.33
N GLY A 7 4.82 17.95 15.41
CA GLY A 7 4.79 17.29 14.10
C GLY A 7 4.67 15.75 14.18
N ALA A 8 4.42 15.21 15.37
CA ALA A 8 4.55 13.79 15.69
C ALA A 8 3.31 12.95 15.37
N SER A 9 2.21 13.56 14.93
CA SER A 9 1.01 12.84 14.50
C SER A 9 0.79 13.04 13.00
N PRO A 10 0.61 11.96 12.22
CA PRO A 10 0.25 12.11 10.81
C PRO A 10 -1.04 12.91 10.69
N ALA A 11 -1.21 13.61 9.57
CA ALA A 11 -2.46 14.32 9.27
C ALA A 11 -3.67 13.37 9.38
N PRO A 12 -4.91 13.87 9.51
CA PRO A 12 -6.09 13.02 9.54
C PRO A 12 -6.21 12.17 8.27
N ILE A 13 -6.76 10.96 8.38
CA ILE A 13 -7.06 10.10 7.23
C ILE A 13 -8.07 10.79 6.30
N ASP A 14 -7.80 10.76 5.00
CA ASP A 14 -8.73 11.20 3.97
C ASP A 14 -9.63 10.03 3.54
N ARG A 15 -10.78 9.92 4.22
CA ARG A 15 -11.80 8.92 3.91
C ARG A 15 -12.31 9.04 2.47
N SER A 16 -12.47 10.26 1.95
CA SER A 16 -13.02 10.49 0.62
C SER A 16 -12.09 9.97 -0.46
N VAL A 17 -10.76 10.10 -0.27
CA VAL A 17 -9.77 9.49 -1.16
C VAL A 17 -9.81 7.97 -1.08
N LEU A 18 -9.90 7.39 0.13
CA LEU A 18 -10.02 5.94 0.28
C LEU A 18 -11.28 5.38 -0.39
N GLU A 19 -12.43 6.05 -0.29
CA GLU A 19 -13.69 5.66 -0.96
C GLU A 19 -13.58 5.72 -2.50
N ARG A 20 -12.83 6.71 -3.03
CA ARG A 20 -12.53 6.80 -4.46
C ARG A 20 -11.60 5.67 -4.92
N ILE A 21 -10.55 5.39 -4.16
CA ILE A 21 -9.63 4.28 -4.44
C ILE A 21 -10.38 2.95 -4.39
N GLN A 22 -11.20 2.73 -3.35
CA GLN A 22 -12.04 1.54 -3.22
C GLN A 22 -12.93 1.34 -4.45
N SER A 23 -13.64 2.39 -4.88
CA SER A 23 -14.53 2.33 -6.04
C SER A 23 -13.79 2.01 -7.34
N ARG A 24 -12.55 2.49 -7.50
CA ARG A 24 -11.72 2.23 -8.68
C ARG A 24 -11.12 0.82 -8.68
N LEU A 25 -10.68 0.36 -7.51
CA LEU A 25 -9.99 -0.92 -7.35
C LEU A 25 -10.94 -2.10 -7.17
N ALA A 26 -12.24 -1.88 -7.00
CA ALA A 26 -13.27 -2.93 -6.95
C ALA A 26 -13.52 -3.62 -8.31
N SER A 27 -12.45 -4.02 -9.01
CA SER A 27 -12.52 -4.83 -10.23
C SER A 27 -12.67 -6.31 -9.85
N PRO A 28 -13.80 -6.96 -10.19
CA PRO A 28 -14.11 -8.31 -9.69
C PRO A 28 -13.22 -9.43 -10.26
N ARG A 29 -12.31 -9.13 -11.20
CA ARG A 29 -11.37 -10.13 -11.73
C ARG A 29 -10.17 -10.33 -10.83
N LEU A 30 -9.57 -9.23 -10.37
CA LEU A 30 -8.35 -9.24 -9.58
C LEU A 30 -8.64 -9.19 -8.06
N VAL A 31 -9.80 -8.66 -7.68
CA VAL A 31 -10.14 -8.37 -6.29
C VAL A 31 -11.27 -9.28 -5.79
N GLU A 32 -11.03 -9.93 -4.66
CA GLU A 32 -12.03 -10.72 -3.93
C GLU A 32 -12.88 -9.83 -3.02
N SER A 33 -12.26 -8.86 -2.34
CA SER A 33 -12.98 -7.88 -1.50
C SER A 33 -12.20 -6.57 -1.38
N ALA A 34 -12.92 -5.48 -1.14
CA ALA A 34 -12.35 -4.16 -0.89
C ALA A 34 -13.16 -3.46 0.22
N ASP A 35 -12.58 -3.36 1.42
CA ASP A 35 -13.27 -2.92 2.63
C ASP A 35 -12.56 -1.75 3.31
N LEU A 36 -13.33 -0.78 3.80
CA LEU A 36 -12.84 0.22 4.74
C LEU A 36 -12.83 -0.37 6.15
N VAL A 37 -11.64 -0.56 6.70
CA VAL A 37 -11.43 -1.14 8.03
C VAL A 37 -11.28 -0.01 9.04
N THR A 38 -12.10 -0.04 10.09
CA THR A 38 -12.14 0.97 11.16
C THR A 38 -11.53 0.49 12.48
N ASP A 39 -11.13 -0.78 12.57
CA ASP A 39 -10.37 -1.28 13.70
C ASP A 39 -8.94 -0.71 13.65
N GLY A 40 -8.59 0.11 14.63
CA GLY A 40 -7.37 0.92 14.63
C GLY A 40 -7.44 2.16 13.74
N LYS A 41 -6.38 2.45 12.98
CA LYS A 41 -6.37 3.58 12.03
C LYS A 41 -7.13 3.20 10.76
N LEU A 42 -8.08 4.05 10.35
CA LEU A 42 -8.87 3.85 9.13
C LEU A 42 -7.95 3.59 7.93
N HIS A 43 -8.18 2.48 7.24
CA HIS A 43 -7.47 2.10 6.04
C HIS A 43 -8.39 1.34 5.08
N LEU A 44 -8.05 1.34 3.81
CA LEU A 44 -8.66 0.48 2.80
C LEU A 44 -7.88 -0.83 2.74
N ARG A 45 -8.57 -1.96 2.87
CA ARG A 45 -8.01 -3.29 2.70
C ARG A 45 -8.61 -3.94 1.47
N ILE A 46 -7.77 -4.37 0.55
CA ILE A 46 -8.14 -5.05 -0.68
C ILE A 46 -7.54 -6.46 -0.62
N VAL A 47 -8.39 -7.48 -0.71
CA VAL A 47 -7.97 -8.87 -0.84
C VAL A 47 -7.94 -9.21 -2.31
N LEU A 48 -6.79 -9.70 -2.79
CA LEU A 48 -6.62 -10.12 -4.18
C LEU A 48 -7.09 -11.56 -4.34
N SER A 49 -7.70 -11.85 -5.49
CA SER A 49 -8.19 -13.17 -5.83
C SER A 49 -7.03 -14.15 -5.96
N GLY A 50 -7.04 -15.23 -5.17
CA GLY A 50 -6.04 -16.30 -5.26
C GLY A 50 -5.96 -16.94 -6.65
N GLY A 51 -7.02 -16.88 -7.45
CA GLY A 51 -7.05 -17.38 -8.83
C GLY A 51 -6.15 -16.60 -9.81
N TYR A 52 -5.60 -15.46 -9.40
CA TYR A 52 -4.61 -14.72 -10.19
C TYR A 52 -3.18 -15.22 -9.98
N TYR A 53 -2.95 -16.10 -9.01
CA TYR A 53 -1.62 -16.62 -8.67
C TYR A 53 -1.46 -18.08 -9.11
N PRO A 54 -0.22 -18.52 -9.43
CA PRO A 54 0.06 -19.90 -9.83
C PRO A 54 0.03 -20.91 -8.67
N SER A 55 -0.05 -20.43 -7.42
CA SER A 55 -0.08 -21.25 -6.21
C SER A 55 -0.97 -20.62 -5.14
N ASP A 56 -1.37 -21.41 -4.14
CA ASP A 56 -2.20 -20.95 -3.03
C ASP A 56 -1.49 -19.86 -2.23
N VAL A 57 -2.06 -18.66 -2.25
CA VAL A 57 -1.52 -17.46 -1.60
C VAL A 57 -2.66 -16.59 -1.10
N ALA A 58 -2.53 -16.13 0.14
CA ALA A 58 -3.38 -15.05 0.63
C ALA A 58 -2.67 -13.72 0.38
N ALA A 59 -3.18 -12.95 -0.59
CA ALA A 59 -2.60 -11.68 -1.00
C ALA A 59 -3.52 -10.50 -0.68
N ARG A 60 -2.94 -9.42 -0.15
CA ARG A 60 -3.69 -8.22 0.23
C ARG A 60 -2.90 -6.94 0.04
N LEU A 61 -3.63 -5.87 -0.27
CA LEU A 61 -3.15 -4.49 -0.30
C LEU A 61 -3.84 -3.68 0.80
N GLU A 62 -3.07 -3.00 1.64
CA GLU A 62 -3.57 -2.12 2.69
C GLU A 62 -3.12 -0.68 2.40
N ILE A 63 -4.08 0.23 2.28
CA ILE A 63 -3.86 1.62 1.86
C ILE A 63 -4.33 2.58 2.95
N ARG A 64 -3.43 3.48 3.35
CA ARG A 64 -3.74 4.66 4.17
C ARG A 64 -3.41 5.90 3.36
N TRP A 65 -4.35 6.83 3.29
CA TRP A 65 -4.18 8.13 2.64
C TRP A 65 -4.54 9.23 3.61
N TYR A 66 -3.72 10.26 3.68
CA TYR A 66 -3.87 11.38 4.62
C TYR A 66 -4.24 12.66 3.88
N ARG A 67 -4.87 13.62 4.58
CA ARG A 67 -5.34 14.89 3.99
C ARG A 67 -4.23 15.81 3.48
N ASN A 68 -2.98 15.53 3.80
CA ASN A 68 -1.78 16.23 3.31
C ASN A 68 -1.08 15.48 2.16
N ASP A 69 -1.77 14.50 1.57
CA ASP A 69 -1.29 13.61 0.51
C ASP A 69 -0.11 12.71 0.89
N ASP A 70 0.20 12.62 2.17
CA ASP A 70 0.99 11.51 2.68
C ASP A 70 0.19 10.21 2.55
N PHE A 71 0.90 9.10 2.36
CA PHE A 71 0.27 7.79 2.26
C PHE A 71 1.22 6.67 2.70
N ASN A 72 0.59 5.53 2.95
CA ASN A 72 1.25 4.24 3.15
C ASN A 72 0.45 3.20 2.37
N ILE A 73 1.11 2.49 1.47
CA ILE A 73 0.53 1.39 0.72
C ILE A 73 1.38 0.15 0.98
N GLN A 74 0.78 -0.89 1.55
CA GLN A 74 1.47 -2.14 1.89
C GLN A 74 0.85 -3.29 1.11
N TYR A 75 1.67 -3.98 0.33
CA TYR A 75 1.29 -5.22 -0.33
C TYR A 75 1.92 -6.41 0.40
N ARG A 76 1.12 -7.45 0.66
CA ARG A 76 1.55 -8.64 1.38
C ARG A 76 0.99 -9.90 0.75
N GLU A 77 1.87 -10.87 0.54
CA GLU A 77 1.55 -12.25 0.19
C GLU A 77 1.90 -13.16 1.37
N GLN A 78 1.01 -14.10 1.70
CA GLN A 78 1.28 -15.20 2.61
C GLN A 78 1.28 -16.51 1.81
N ARG A 79 2.41 -17.21 1.78
CA ARG A 79 2.60 -18.49 1.09
C ARG A 79 3.12 -19.51 2.09
N GLN A 80 2.31 -20.49 2.48
CA GLN A 80 2.70 -21.47 3.51
C GLN A 80 3.33 -20.77 4.75
N GLU A 81 4.62 -20.99 5.02
CA GLU A 81 5.37 -20.39 6.14
C GLU A 81 6.10 -19.08 5.77
N GLU A 82 6.05 -18.67 4.50
CA GLU A 82 6.75 -17.49 3.99
C GLU A 82 5.82 -16.28 3.85
N THR A 83 6.36 -15.10 4.17
CA THR A 83 5.72 -13.81 3.92
C THR A 83 6.56 -13.02 2.95
N TRP A 84 5.91 -12.48 1.92
CA TRP A 84 6.50 -11.53 1.01
C TRP A 84 5.77 -10.21 1.14
N THR A 85 6.48 -9.12 1.41
CA THR A 85 5.89 -7.82 1.71
C THR A 85 6.74 -6.70 1.14
N CYS A 86 6.12 -5.76 0.44
CA CYS A 86 6.72 -4.50 0.03
C CYS A 86 5.80 -3.33 0.40
N ARG A 87 6.33 -2.10 0.35
CA ARG A 87 5.62 -0.90 0.82
C ARG A 87 6.02 0.34 0.05
N TRP A 88 5.04 1.17 -0.29
CA TRP A 88 5.25 2.52 -0.84
C TRP A 88 4.80 3.53 0.20
N ASP A 89 5.71 4.43 0.55
CA ASP A 89 5.45 5.45 1.55
C ASP A 89 5.70 6.84 0.97
N ARG A 90 4.81 7.76 1.34
CA ARG A 90 5.00 9.21 1.25
C ARG A 90 4.78 9.79 2.64
N HIS A 91 5.85 10.14 3.33
CA HIS A 91 5.80 10.89 4.58
C HIS A 91 7.16 11.50 4.92
N PRO A 92 7.21 12.62 5.67
CA PRO A 92 8.46 13.12 6.22
C PRO A 92 9.17 12.04 7.07
N ASN A 93 10.48 11.86 6.88
CA ASN A 93 11.31 10.95 7.68
C ASN A 93 12.75 11.51 7.77
N PRO A 94 13.44 11.44 8.92
CA PRO A 94 14.85 11.80 9.03
C PRO A 94 15.83 10.95 8.20
N HIS A 95 15.44 9.75 7.78
CA HIS A 95 16.36 8.77 7.17
C HIS A 95 16.22 8.60 5.65
N ASN A 96 15.14 9.09 5.06
CA ASN A 96 14.79 8.91 3.64
C ASN A 96 14.19 10.19 3.07
N LEU A 97 14.13 10.28 1.75
CA LEU A 97 13.26 11.26 1.10
C LEU A 97 11.79 11.02 1.51
N ARG A 98 10.97 12.07 1.32
CA ARG A 98 9.54 12.02 1.63
C ARG A 98 8.89 10.80 0.97
N ASP A 99 9.28 10.51 -0.26
CA ASP A 99 8.85 9.36 -1.04
C ASP A 99 9.92 8.26 -0.95
N HIS A 100 9.53 7.06 -0.52
CA HIS A 100 10.44 5.91 -0.43
C HIS A 100 9.71 4.58 -0.58
N PHE A 101 10.43 3.59 -1.10
CA PHE A 101 9.98 2.21 -1.28
C PHE A 101 10.69 1.29 -0.30
N HIS A 102 9.93 0.41 0.35
CA HIS A 102 10.47 -0.70 1.12
C HIS A 102 10.37 -1.99 0.30
N PRO A 103 11.51 -2.54 -0.16
CA PRO A 103 11.50 -3.71 -1.03
C PRO A 103 11.11 -4.99 -0.27
N PRO A 104 10.67 -6.02 -1.01
CA PRO A 104 10.51 -7.36 -0.49
C PRO A 104 11.83 -7.99 0.00
N PRO A 105 11.78 -9.07 0.78
CA PRO A 105 10.58 -9.79 1.23
C PRO A 105 9.96 -9.22 2.51
N ALA A 106 10.66 -8.34 3.22
CA ALA A 106 10.30 -7.95 4.59
C ALA A 106 9.82 -6.50 4.74
N ALA A 107 9.85 -5.69 3.68
CA ALA A 107 9.64 -4.24 3.74
C ALA A 107 10.46 -3.58 4.87
N SER A 108 11.71 -4.01 5.03
CA SER A 108 12.58 -3.55 6.12
C SER A 108 12.92 -2.07 5.99
N GLN A 109 12.99 -1.37 7.11
CA GLN A 109 13.46 0.03 7.15
C GLN A 109 14.91 0.15 6.71
N ALA A 110 15.76 -0.84 7.00
CA ALA A 110 17.18 -0.81 6.65
C ALA A 110 17.44 -0.86 5.14
N ASN A 111 16.46 -1.32 4.36
CA ASN A 111 16.57 -1.47 2.90
C ASN A 111 15.68 -0.47 2.15
N ALA A 112 15.16 0.56 2.83
CA ALA A 112 14.33 1.57 2.21
C ALA A 112 15.12 2.31 1.11
N GLN A 113 14.48 2.51 -0.03
CA GLN A 113 15.05 3.16 -1.21
C GLN A 113 14.30 4.46 -1.45
N ASP A 114 15.04 5.55 -1.61
CA ASP A 114 14.45 6.84 -1.93
C ASP A 114 13.89 6.81 -3.36
N GLU A 115 12.67 7.34 -3.52
CA GLU A 115 11.92 7.30 -4.78
C GLU A 115 11.20 8.63 -5.02
N GLN A 116 10.47 8.74 -6.13
CA GLN A 116 9.58 9.87 -6.42
C GLN A 116 8.25 9.35 -6.94
N TRP A 117 7.18 9.60 -6.18
CA TRP A 117 5.84 9.14 -6.56
C TRP A 117 5.06 10.23 -7.31
N PRO A 118 4.10 9.85 -8.18
CA PRO A 118 3.13 10.80 -8.71
C PRO A 118 2.40 11.58 -7.61
N GLU A 119 1.93 12.78 -7.91
CA GLU A 119 1.12 13.57 -6.97
C GLU A 119 -0.32 13.05 -6.89
N ASP A 120 -0.88 12.59 -8.01
CA ASP A 120 -2.26 12.12 -8.07
C ASP A 120 -2.40 10.71 -7.50
N HIS A 121 -3.34 10.53 -6.58
CA HIS A 121 -3.64 9.24 -5.96
C HIS A 121 -3.98 8.14 -6.98
N ARG A 122 -4.52 8.51 -8.13
CA ARG A 122 -4.85 7.60 -9.23
C ARG A 122 -3.59 7.02 -9.86
N ASP A 123 -2.58 7.84 -10.05
CA ASP A 123 -1.32 7.46 -10.68
C ASP A 123 -0.46 6.66 -9.71
N VAL A 124 -0.48 7.01 -8.41
CA VAL A 124 0.13 6.17 -7.35
C VAL A 124 -0.51 4.78 -7.30
N CYS A 125 -1.85 4.69 -7.35
CA CYS A 125 -2.53 3.39 -7.37
C CYS A 125 -2.18 2.58 -8.61
N GLN A 126 -2.07 3.22 -9.78
CA GLN A 126 -1.65 2.53 -11.01
C GLN A 126 -0.24 1.98 -10.89
N LEU A 127 0.71 2.80 -10.41
CA LEU A 127 2.10 2.38 -10.17
C LEU A 127 2.17 1.16 -9.24
N THR A 128 1.39 1.16 -8.16
CA THR A 128 1.35 0.00 -7.25
C THR A 128 0.76 -1.24 -7.91
N LEU A 129 -0.31 -1.09 -8.69
CA LEU A 129 -0.93 -2.22 -9.39
C LEU A 129 0.00 -2.80 -10.45
N ASP A 130 0.65 -1.97 -11.26
CA ASP A 130 1.60 -2.41 -12.29
C ASP A 130 2.72 -3.26 -11.67
N TYR A 131 3.26 -2.84 -10.53
CA TYR A 131 4.27 -3.62 -9.80
C TYR A 131 3.74 -4.97 -9.29
N ILE A 132 2.48 -5.02 -8.83
CA ILE A 132 1.84 -6.27 -8.38
C ILE A 132 1.58 -7.20 -9.57
N GLU A 133 1.13 -6.66 -10.70
CA GLU A 133 0.93 -7.39 -11.94
C GLU A 133 2.26 -7.98 -12.44
N ASP A 134 3.32 -7.19 -12.54
CA ASP A 134 4.66 -7.65 -12.91
C ASP A 134 5.18 -8.77 -11.98
N ARG A 135 4.91 -8.66 -10.66
CA ARG A 135 5.27 -9.71 -9.69
C ARG A 135 4.49 -10.99 -9.95
N ILE A 136 3.19 -10.89 -10.21
CA ILE A 136 2.32 -12.03 -10.51
C ILE A 136 2.77 -12.69 -11.82
N GLU A 137 3.04 -11.92 -12.86
CA GLU A 137 3.55 -12.43 -14.15
C GLU A 137 4.87 -13.18 -13.96
N THR A 138 5.82 -12.60 -13.22
CA THR A 138 7.09 -13.26 -12.90
C THR A 138 6.87 -14.62 -12.22
N LEU A 139 5.89 -14.72 -11.32
CA LEU A 139 5.56 -15.99 -10.65
C LEU A 139 5.00 -17.05 -11.59
N TRP A 140 4.30 -16.64 -12.65
CA TRP A 140 3.79 -17.58 -13.66
C TRP A 140 4.89 -18.12 -14.57
N ASP A 141 6.01 -17.40 -14.69
CA ASP A 141 7.18 -17.78 -15.47
C ASP A 141 8.24 -18.59 -14.67
N GLU A 142 8.07 -18.71 -13.35
CA GLU A 142 8.91 -19.52 -12.43
C GLU A 142 8.52 -21.02 -12.43
#